data_AF-A0A9N8Z1A4-F1
#
_entry.id   AF-A0A9N8Z1A4-F1
#
_cell.length_a   1.000
_cell.length_b   1.000
_cell.length_c   1.000
_cell.angle_alpha   90.00
_cell.angle_beta   90.00
_cell.angle_gamma   90.00
#
_symmetry.space_group_name_H-M   'P 1'
#
loop_
_entity.id
_entity.type
_entity.pdbx_description
1 polymer ?
#
loop_
_entity_poly.entity_id
_entity_poly.type
_entity_poly.pdbx_seq_one_letter_code
_entity_poly.pdbx_strand_id
1 'polypeptide(L)'
;MQKLALRILSRFSRKTFIRSAWKNLNSLSEHDELAEALDTLISMSHEENEFIELITVIVDVLSEAPMASAFLCHIIDSAALPSKETSHKITTRLLQKLKPGGIYRSKPKKRTRVNAAIIWSVLAEKLAGEISLSLFSDNVCTTLLDYLHYDNDASVRLFALIALEKFGMTGQNKEKILNSGRDIHGILQGIAKELHSGEGSIEDVNRRRQLKFCVEWALKNTFDSGKEDINDSDDDSVNSNHINVMLNPLDATSHWKISRNGLEIRNDNSTFESIRATMGVTSGKWFYEVILLTNGIMQIGYATKRCMFGPEEGTGVGDDPANGVSVPYGGTESWKPGDVVGVYMDVPLGCVRFYLNGKDLGVVHPLNLTQFRKLAECSLHPALSFTSYQQAIINFGAEKFRYPPPKKYASKVLNSQGQLSSELRNSIQKRVWRASRYRSMTVSPYWRQQLESTEDDFDTQCSICFAMPPTILLGPCNHDGFCSDCAKMMHSCPLCRTPVSYRRLMNAQTASLPSTPTKLSIASTSASSLSAPSTAIVLPPTPPQSRPASSITSWEPDILRGLEP
;
A
#
# COMPACT_ATOMS: atom_id res chain seq x y z
N MET A 1 -45.40 -1.06 -18.61
CA MET A 1 -44.55 -1.63 -19.67
C MET A 1 -43.45 -0.65 -20.11
N GLN A 2 -43.75 0.52 -20.70
CA GLN A 2 -42.73 1.50 -21.15
C GLN A 2 -41.79 2.02 -20.05
N LYS A 3 -42.28 2.38 -18.86
CA LYS A 3 -41.42 2.81 -17.73
C LYS A 3 -40.47 1.71 -17.23
N LEU A 4 -40.88 0.45 -17.33
CA LEU A 4 -40.04 -0.71 -16.97
C LEU A 4 -38.97 -0.96 -18.05
N ALA A 5 -39.35 -0.88 -19.32
CA ALA A 5 -38.42 -0.99 -20.45
C ALA A 5 -37.36 0.14 -20.43
N LEU A 6 -37.76 1.39 -20.18
CA LEU A 6 -36.84 2.53 -20.04
C LEU A 6 -35.87 2.36 -18.86
N ARG A 7 -36.34 1.85 -17.72
CA ARG A 7 -35.49 1.54 -16.56
C ARG A 7 -34.52 0.37 -16.84
N ILE A 8 -34.94 -0.62 -17.61
CA ILE A 8 -34.07 -1.75 -17.98
C ILE A 8 -33.02 -1.28 -18.98
N LEU A 9 -33.41 -0.51 -20.00
CA LEU A 9 -32.51 0.06 -21.00
C LEU A 9 -31.51 1.04 -20.37
N SER A 10 -31.94 1.90 -19.44
CA SER A 10 -31.03 2.81 -18.74
C SER A 10 -30.03 2.06 -17.87
N ARG A 11 -30.44 1.00 -17.16
CA ARG A 11 -29.51 0.15 -16.39
C ARG A 11 -28.55 -0.65 -17.28
N PHE A 12 -29.03 -1.13 -18.43
CA PHE A 12 -28.20 -1.85 -19.38
C PHE A 12 -27.15 -0.92 -20.03
N SER A 13 -27.57 0.29 -20.38
CA SER A 13 -26.67 1.35 -20.86
C SER A 13 -25.61 1.70 -19.82
N ARG A 14 -26.01 1.92 -18.56
CA ARG A 14 -25.08 2.22 -17.45
C ARG A 14 -24.05 1.11 -17.19
N LYS A 15 -24.48 -0.17 -17.14
CA LYS A 15 -23.54 -1.29 -16.98
C LYS A 15 -22.53 -1.34 -18.12
N THR A 16 -22.98 -1.10 -19.35
CA THR A 16 -22.10 -1.10 -20.53
C THR A 16 -21.12 0.06 -20.46
N PHE A 17 -21.57 1.23 -20.04
CA PHE A 17 -20.74 2.40 -19.81
C PHE A 17 -19.64 2.15 -18.77
N ILE A 18 -19.99 1.69 -17.57
CA ILE A 18 -19.00 1.40 -16.50
C ILE A 18 -17.96 0.38 -16.99
N ARG A 19 -18.40 -0.66 -17.70
CA ARG A 19 -17.46 -1.66 -18.27
C ARG A 19 -16.53 -1.05 -19.31
N SER A 20 -17.02 -0.11 -20.11
CA SER A 20 -16.21 0.58 -21.11
C SER A 20 -15.19 1.49 -20.44
N ALA A 21 -15.64 2.37 -19.53
CA ALA A 21 -14.78 3.26 -18.77
C ALA A 21 -13.68 2.49 -18.00
N TRP A 22 -14.05 1.40 -17.32
CA TRP A 22 -13.08 0.55 -16.62
C TRP A 22 -12.06 -0.11 -17.55
N LYS A 23 -12.49 -0.56 -18.73
CA LYS A 23 -11.56 -1.12 -19.73
C LYS A 23 -10.61 -0.07 -20.24
N ASN A 24 -11.10 1.13 -20.51
CA ASN A 24 -10.30 2.26 -20.96
C ASN A 24 -9.21 2.61 -19.94
N LEU A 25 -9.53 2.65 -18.63
CA LEU A 25 -8.52 2.86 -17.58
C LEU A 25 -7.33 1.88 -17.65
N ASN A 26 -7.55 0.66 -18.14
CA ASN A 26 -6.52 -0.36 -18.21
C ASN A 26 -5.82 -0.45 -19.58
N SER A 27 -6.26 0.31 -20.59
CA SER A 27 -5.74 0.23 -21.96
C SER A 27 -5.18 1.54 -22.50
N LEU A 28 -5.47 2.68 -21.87
CA LEU A 28 -5.12 3.99 -22.39
C LEU A 28 -3.68 4.39 -22.08
N SER A 29 -3.01 4.94 -23.09
CA SER A 29 -1.70 5.60 -23.00
C SER A 29 -1.79 7.12 -22.96
N GLU A 30 -2.97 7.69 -23.23
CA GLU A 30 -3.21 9.13 -23.29
C GLU A 30 -3.75 9.65 -21.95
N HIS A 31 -3.09 10.67 -21.42
CA HIS A 31 -3.38 11.20 -20.08
C HIS A 31 -4.79 11.79 -19.95
N ASP A 32 -5.30 12.46 -20.99
CA ASP A 32 -6.57 13.17 -20.93
C ASP A 32 -7.78 12.21 -20.93
N GLU A 33 -7.77 11.20 -21.80
CA GLU A 33 -8.84 10.18 -21.84
C GLU A 33 -8.88 9.32 -20.57
N LEU A 34 -7.71 9.07 -19.97
CA LEU A 34 -7.59 8.37 -18.69
C LEU A 34 -8.24 9.18 -17.56
N ALA A 35 -7.93 10.47 -17.49
CA ALA A 35 -8.46 11.38 -16.49
C ALA A 35 -9.98 11.50 -16.59
N GLU A 36 -10.53 11.67 -17.80
CA GLU A 36 -11.98 11.78 -18.02
C GLU A 36 -12.74 10.51 -17.59
N ALA A 37 -12.21 9.33 -17.94
CA ALA A 37 -12.80 8.06 -17.54
C ALA A 37 -12.78 7.88 -16.01
N LEU A 38 -11.70 8.31 -15.36
CA LEU A 38 -11.53 8.24 -13.91
C LEU A 38 -12.50 9.18 -13.20
N ASP A 39 -12.54 10.45 -13.61
CA ASP A 39 -13.42 11.49 -13.06
C ASP A 39 -14.89 11.08 -13.18
N THR A 40 -15.28 10.47 -14.29
CA THR A 40 -16.65 10.00 -14.47
C THR A 40 -17.00 8.89 -13.47
N LEU A 41 -16.10 7.93 -13.26
CA LEU A 41 -16.33 6.84 -12.29
C LEU A 41 -16.34 7.35 -10.85
N ILE A 42 -15.50 8.34 -10.52
CA ILE A 42 -15.52 9.02 -9.21
C ILE A 42 -16.85 9.76 -9.03
N SER A 43 -17.31 10.52 -10.01
CA SER A 43 -18.60 11.21 -9.94
C SER A 43 -19.76 10.24 -9.69
N MET A 44 -19.78 9.09 -10.36
CA MET A 44 -20.79 8.04 -10.11
C MET A 44 -20.72 7.45 -8.70
N SER A 45 -19.54 7.47 -8.06
CA SER A 45 -19.36 6.93 -6.71
C SER A 45 -19.97 7.83 -5.62
N HIS A 46 -20.35 9.07 -5.96
CA HIS A 46 -20.98 10.01 -5.02
C HIS A 46 -22.48 9.78 -4.86
N GLU A 47 -23.13 9.12 -5.82
CA GLU A 47 -24.55 8.80 -5.80
C GLU A 47 -24.79 7.36 -5.33
N GLU A 48 -25.54 7.15 -4.26
CA GLU A 48 -25.65 5.83 -3.58
C GLU A 48 -26.04 4.66 -4.51
N ASN A 49 -27.07 4.87 -5.35
CA ASN A 49 -27.54 3.83 -6.27
C ASN A 49 -26.53 3.56 -7.40
N GLU A 50 -25.79 4.59 -7.80
CA GLU A 50 -24.76 4.48 -8.83
C GLU A 50 -23.50 3.82 -8.29
N PHE A 51 -23.13 4.12 -7.04
CA PHE A 51 -22.05 3.44 -6.34
C PHE A 51 -22.31 1.94 -6.18
N ILE A 52 -23.54 1.54 -5.82
CA ILE A 52 -23.92 0.11 -5.78
C ILE A 52 -23.73 -0.55 -7.15
N GLU A 53 -24.17 0.12 -8.23
CA GLU A 53 -24.08 -0.42 -9.59
C GLU A 53 -22.62 -0.47 -10.07
N LEU A 54 -21.83 0.55 -9.75
CA LEU A 54 -20.39 0.64 -10.01
C LEU A 54 -19.65 -0.55 -9.39
N ILE A 55 -19.79 -0.76 -8.07
CA ILE A 55 -19.16 -1.89 -7.37
C ILE A 55 -19.64 -3.24 -7.94
N THR A 56 -20.94 -3.35 -8.25
CA THR A 56 -21.53 -4.55 -8.85
C THR A 56 -20.96 -4.85 -10.25
N VAL A 57 -20.58 -3.83 -11.02
CA VAL A 57 -19.94 -4.04 -12.34
C VAL A 57 -18.46 -4.32 -12.18
N ILE A 58 -17.76 -3.57 -11.32
CA ILE A 58 -16.32 -3.73 -11.08
C ILE A 58 -15.98 -5.17 -10.68
N VAL A 59 -16.79 -5.83 -9.85
CA VAL A 59 -16.52 -7.23 -9.48
C VAL A 59 -16.45 -8.19 -10.69
N ASP A 60 -17.13 -7.87 -11.80
CA ASP A 60 -17.09 -8.67 -13.03
C ASP A 60 -15.88 -8.33 -13.91
N VAL A 61 -15.37 -7.09 -13.86
CA VAL A 61 -14.38 -6.57 -14.82
C VAL A 61 -13.01 -6.28 -14.21
N LEU A 62 -12.89 -6.20 -12.89
CA LEU A 62 -11.61 -6.06 -12.20
C LEU A 62 -10.66 -7.18 -12.70
N SER A 63 -9.54 -6.76 -13.25
CA SER A 63 -8.53 -7.60 -13.89
C SER A 63 -7.30 -7.70 -12.99
N GLU A 64 -6.38 -8.61 -13.31
CA GLU A 64 -5.05 -8.67 -12.69
C GLU A 64 -4.07 -7.68 -13.35
N ALA A 65 -4.57 -6.64 -14.02
CA ALA A 65 -3.72 -5.64 -14.63
C ALA A 65 -2.97 -4.84 -13.55
N PRO A 66 -1.71 -4.44 -13.78
CA PRO A 66 -0.85 -3.74 -12.82
C PRO A 66 -1.49 -2.59 -12.04
N MET A 67 -2.37 -1.82 -12.70
CA MET A 67 -2.97 -0.61 -12.14
C MET A 67 -4.41 -0.80 -11.64
N ALA A 68 -5.03 -1.95 -11.90
CA ALA A 68 -6.47 -2.14 -11.68
C ALA A 68 -6.87 -1.96 -10.20
N SER A 69 -6.05 -2.46 -9.27
CA SER A 69 -6.28 -2.27 -7.83
C SER A 69 -6.01 -0.85 -7.37
N ALA A 70 -5.01 -0.16 -7.93
CA ALA A 70 -4.71 1.22 -7.61
C ALA A 70 -5.85 2.16 -8.03
N PHE A 71 -6.40 1.96 -9.23
CA PHE A 71 -7.59 2.70 -9.67
C PHE A 71 -8.82 2.42 -8.81
N LEU A 72 -9.05 1.16 -8.43
CA LEU A 72 -10.14 0.81 -7.53
C LEU A 72 -10.03 1.53 -6.19
N CYS A 73 -8.84 1.50 -5.59
CA CYS A 73 -8.52 2.23 -4.37
C CYS A 73 -8.80 3.72 -4.54
N HIS A 74 -8.28 4.36 -5.59
CA HIS A 74 -8.46 5.80 -5.82
C HIS A 74 -9.94 6.20 -6.00
N ILE A 75 -10.71 5.41 -6.75
CA ILE A 75 -12.15 5.65 -6.94
C ILE A 75 -12.90 5.55 -5.61
N ILE A 76 -12.61 4.54 -4.80
CA ILE A 76 -13.27 4.36 -3.48
C ILE A 76 -12.81 5.44 -2.48
N ASP A 77 -11.54 5.82 -2.51
CA ASP A 77 -10.97 6.86 -1.63
C ASP A 77 -11.57 8.24 -1.91
N SER A 78 -11.96 8.48 -3.16
CA SER A 78 -12.59 9.71 -3.62
C SER A 78 -14.13 9.64 -3.59
N ALA A 79 -14.72 8.52 -3.16
CA ALA A 79 -16.16 8.32 -3.09
C ALA A 79 -16.77 9.05 -1.87
N ALA A 80 -18.05 9.43 -1.99
CA ALA A 80 -18.80 9.88 -0.83
C ALA A 80 -19.01 8.69 0.13
N LEU A 81 -18.99 8.97 1.44
CA LEU A 81 -19.24 7.92 2.44
C LEU A 81 -20.65 7.32 2.24
N PRO A 82 -20.77 6.01 1.98
CA PRO A 82 -22.06 5.38 1.76
C PRO A 82 -22.86 5.27 3.06
N SER A 83 -24.20 5.34 2.97
CA SER A 83 -25.03 5.01 4.13
C SER A 83 -24.90 3.54 4.56
N LYS A 84 -25.39 3.27 5.78
CA LYS A 84 -25.51 1.91 6.32
C LYS A 84 -26.33 0.99 5.40
N GLU A 85 -27.41 1.52 4.82
CA GLU A 85 -28.28 0.80 3.90
C GLU A 85 -27.57 0.51 2.56
N THR A 86 -26.85 1.49 2.02
CA THR A 86 -26.04 1.33 0.82
C THR A 86 -24.96 0.27 0.99
N SER A 87 -24.24 0.27 2.11
CA SER A 87 -23.21 -0.73 2.43
C SER A 87 -23.80 -2.14 2.54
N HIS A 88 -24.98 -2.27 3.17
CA HIS A 88 -25.70 -3.55 3.23
C HIS A 88 -26.13 -4.04 1.83
N LYS A 89 -26.62 -3.14 0.98
CA LYS A 89 -27.02 -3.47 -0.41
C LYS A 89 -25.80 -3.91 -1.24
N ILE A 90 -24.65 -3.22 -1.12
CA ILE A 90 -23.40 -3.59 -1.81
C ILE A 90 -23.06 -5.05 -1.45
N THR A 91 -22.93 -5.36 -0.16
CA THR A 91 -22.49 -6.68 0.27
C THR A 91 -23.49 -7.78 -0.13
N THR A 92 -24.79 -7.47 -0.07
CA THR A 92 -25.86 -8.37 -0.54
C THR A 92 -25.74 -8.67 -2.04
N ARG A 93 -25.43 -7.67 -2.88
CA ARG A 93 -25.24 -7.84 -4.33
C ARG A 93 -23.99 -8.65 -4.66
N LEU A 94 -22.90 -8.43 -3.92
CA LEU A 94 -21.68 -9.22 -4.05
C LEU A 94 -21.94 -10.69 -3.71
N LEU A 95 -22.59 -10.97 -2.57
CA LEU A 95 -22.96 -12.33 -2.17
C LEU A 95 -23.87 -13.01 -3.21
N GLN A 96 -24.83 -12.29 -3.80
CA GLN A 96 -25.68 -12.82 -4.86
C GLN A 96 -24.88 -13.26 -6.10
N LYS A 97 -23.83 -12.53 -6.47
CA LYS A 97 -22.93 -12.89 -7.58
C LYS A 97 -22.02 -14.08 -7.26
N LEU A 98 -21.82 -14.37 -5.98
CA LEU A 98 -21.04 -15.53 -5.53
C LEU A 98 -21.88 -16.80 -5.44
N LYS A 99 -23.21 -16.73 -5.65
CA LYS A 99 -24.03 -17.94 -5.79
C LYS A 99 -23.58 -18.73 -7.03
N PRO A 100 -23.48 -20.07 -6.94
CA PRO A 100 -23.11 -20.88 -8.10
C PRO A 100 -24.12 -20.68 -9.23
N GLY A 101 -23.62 -20.47 -10.45
CA GLY A 101 -24.47 -20.23 -11.62
C GLY A 101 -24.81 -21.50 -12.36
N GLY A 102 -26.10 -21.83 -12.46
CA GLY A 102 -26.62 -22.98 -13.21
C GLY A 102 -26.60 -24.30 -12.44
N ILE A 103 -27.30 -25.31 -12.96
CA ILE A 103 -27.52 -26.62 -12.31
C ILE A 103 -26.20 -27.40 -12.09
N TYR A 104 -25.17 -27.12 -12.89
CA TYR A 104 -23.94 -27.91 -12.96
C TYR A 104 -22.70 -27.29 -12.30
N ARG A 105 -22.74 -26.03 -11.83
CA ARG A 105 -21.57 -25.42 -11.16
C ARG A 105 -21.75 -25.47 -9.66
N SER A 106 -20.77 -26.08 -8.97
CA SER A 106 -20.72 -26.15 -7.51
C SER A 106 -20.10 -24.91 -6.84
N LYS A 107 -19.29 -24.13 -7.56
CA LYS A 107 -18.65 -22.90 -7.06
C LYS A 107 -18.79 -21.74 -8.07
N PRO A 108 -18.81 -20.46 -7.63
CA PRO A 108 -18.74 -19.29 -8.52
C PRO A 108 -17.39 -19.27 -9.27
N LYS A 109 -17.20 -18.37 -10.25
CA LYS A 109 -15.92 -18.26 -10.97
C LYS A 109 -14.80 -17.80 -10.03
N LYS A 110 -13.59 -18.35 -10.14
CA LYS A 110 -12.38 -17.93 -9.39
C LYS A 110 -12.23 -16.41 -9.36
N ARG A 111 -12.23 -15.79 -10.54
CA ARG A 111 -12.11 -14.33 -10.71
C ARG A 111 -13.14 -13.55 -9.90
N THR A 112 -14.40 -13.97 -9.90
CA THR A 112 -15.45 -13.30 -9.12
C THR A 112 -15.22 -13.42 -7.62
N ARG A 113 -14.70 -14.56 -7.14
CA ARG A 113 -14.35 -14.74 -5.72
C ARG A 113 -13.20 -13.81 -5.31
N VAL A 114 -12.13 -13.78 -6.09
CA VAL A 114 -10.97 -12.89 -5.88
C VAL A 114 -11.42 -11.44 -5.89
N ASN A 115 -12.15 -11.01 -6.91
CA ASN A 115 -12.59 -9.63 -7.04
C ASN A 115 -13.51 -9.18 -5.91
N ALA A 116 -14.42 -10.05 -5.45
CA ALA A 116 -15.28 -9.74 -4.32
C ALA A 116 -14.46 -9.54 -3.03
N ALA A 117 -13.47 -10.40 -2.79
CA ALA A 117 -12.57 -10.27 -1.65
C ALA A 117 -11.72 -8.99 -1.71
N ILE A 118 -11.19 -8.62 -2.88
CA ILE A 118 -10.49 -7.35 -3.07
C ILE A 118 -11.41 -6.17 -2.75
N ILE A 119 -12.60 -6.11 -3.36
CA ILE A 119 -13.57 -5.02 -3.13
C ILE A 119 -13.92 -4.90 -1.65
N TRP A 120 -14.20 -6.02 -0.97
CA TRP A 120 -14.45 -6.00 0.46
C TRP A 120 -13.25 -5.48 1.25
N SER A 121 -12.03 -5.86 0.89
CA SER A 121 -10.83 -5.36 1.58
C SER A 121 -10.64 -3.85 1.41
N VAL A 122 -10.86 -3.29 0.21
CA VAL A 122 -10.76 -1.84 -0.04
C VAL A 122 -11.84 -1.07 0.70
N LEU A 123 -13.10 -1.56 0.66
CA LEU A 123 -14.19 -0.93 1.39
C LEU A 123 -14.00 -1.02 2.91
N ALA A 124 -13.49 -2.14 3.43
CA ALA A 124 -13.23 -2.31 4.85
C ALA A 124 -12.11 -1.38 5.38
N GLU A 125 -11.15 -1.03 4.53
CA GLU A 125 -10.11 -0.05 4.86
C GLU A 125 -10.66 1.37 4.99
N LYS A 126 -11.60 1.75 4.12
CA LYS A 126 -12.15 3.12 4.07
C LYS A 126 -13.33 3.33 5.01
N LEU A 127 -14.11 2.28 5.28
CA LEU A 127 -15.34 2.37 6.07
C LEU A 127 -15.10 1.87 7.49
N ALA A 128 -15.41 2.73 8.45
CA ALA A 128 -15.31 2.45 9.89
C ALA A 128 -16.69 2.55 10.58
N GLY A 129 -16.74 2.17 11.86
CA GLY A 129 -17.95 2.26 12.69
C GLY A 129 -19.11 1.44 12.13
N GLU A 130 -20.34 1.93 12.30
CA GLU A 130 -21.57 1.20 11.91
C GLU A 130 -21.64 0.83 10.43
N ILE A 131 -21.01 1.63 9.56
CA ILE A 131 -20.98 1.37 8.11
C ILE A 131 -20.16 0.10 7.84
N SER A 132 -19.00 -0.04 8.50
CA SER A 132 -18.16 -1.24 8.43
C SER A 132 -18.89 -2.49 8.94
N LEU A 133 -19.63 -2.36 10.04
CA LEU A 133 -20.43 -3.46 10.60
C LEU A 133 -21.54 -3.91 9.66
N SER A 134 -22.19 -2.96 8.98
CA SER A 134 -23.23 -3.23 7.98
C SER A 134 -22.68 -3.92 6.73
N LEU A 135 -21.48 -3.52 6.31
CA LEU A 135 -20.76 -4.15 5.21
C LEU A 135 -20.35 -5.60 5.56
N PHE A 136 -19.90 -5.84 6.79
CA PHE A 136 -19.43 -7.14 7.30
C PHE A 136 -20.55 -8.00 7.92
N SER A 137 -21.52 -8.41 7.10
CA SER A 137 -22.56 -9.34 7.56
C SER A 137 -22.02 -10.74 7.88
N ASP A 138 -22.77 -11.54 8.64
CA ASP A 138 -22.37 -12.90 9.01
C ASP A 138 -22.13 -13.80 7.79
N ASN A 139 -22.89 -13.58 6.71
CA ASN A 139 -22.69 -14.27 5.44
C ASN A 139 -21.34 -13.91 4.80
N VAL A 140 -20.90 -12.66 4.92
CA VAL A 140 -19.58 -12.23 4.42
C VAL A 140 -18.47 -12.86 5.24
N CYS A 141 -18.59 -12.80 6.56
CA CYS A 141 -17.64 -13.42 7.49
C CYS A 141 -17.48 -14.92 7.16
N THR A 142 -18.60 -15.64 7.09
CA THR A 142 -18.63 -17.08 6.78
C THR A 142 -18.04 -17.36 5.39
N THR A 143 -18.41 -16.57 4.38
CA THR A 143 -17.89 -16.73 3.00
C THR A 143 -16.37 -16.55 2.95
N LEU A 144 -15.83 -15.51 3.59
CA LEU A 144 -14.39 -15.24 3.59
C LEU A 144 -13.62 -16.32 4.34
N LEU A 145 -14.13 -16.78 5.49
CA LEU A 145 -13.52 -17.89 6.23
C LEU A 145 -13.57 -19.21 5.46
N ASP A 146 -14.66 -19.46 4.73
CA ASP A 146 -14.79 -20.65 3.86
C ASP A 146 -13.83 -20.60 2.68
N TYR A 147 -13.63 -19.43 2.09
CA TYR A 147 -12.62 -19.22 1.05
C TYR A 147 -11.21 -19.44 1.58
N LEU A 148 -10.92 -18.96 2.79
CA LEU A 148 -9.61 -19.15 3.41
C LEU A 148 -9.32 -20.63 3.73
N HIS A 149 -10.32 -21.35 4.26
CA HIS A 149 -10.18 -22.74 4.68
C HIS A 149 -10.24 -23.72 3.51
N TYR A 150 -11.27 -23.64 2.67
CA TYR A 150 -11.66 -24.73 1.75
C TYR A 150 -11.46 -24.43 0.26
N ASP A 151 -11.02 -23.22 -0.11
CA ASP A 151 -10.63 -22.96 -1.49
C ASP A 151 -9.22 -23.51 -1.75
N ASN A 152 -9.01 -24.11 -2.92
CA ASN A 152 -7.71 -24.66 -3.30
C ASN A 152 -6.84 -23.61 -3.99
N ASP A 153 -7.44 -22.48 -4.40
CA ASP A 153 -6.74 -21.43 -5.12
C ASP A 153 -6.06 -20.44 -4.17
N ALA A 154 -4.74 -20.30 -4.30
CA ALA A 154 -3.95 -19.45 -3.43
C ALA A 154 -4.35 -17.97 -3.51
N SER A 155 -4.79 -17.47 -4.68
CA SER A 155 -5.23 -16.09 -4.82
C SER A 155 -6.56 -15.84 -4.10
N VAL A 156 -7.50 -16.79 -4.18
CA VAL A 156 -8.78 -16.68 -3.44
C VAL A 156 -8.52 -16.64 -1.94
N ARG A 157 -7.69 -17.55 -1.42
CA ARG A 157 -7.32 -17.59 0.00
C ARG A 157 -6.58 -16.33 0.45
N LEU A 158 -5.65 -15.83 -0.37
CA LEU A 158 -4.85 -14.63 -0.08
C LEU A 158 -5.75 -13.40 0.09
N PHE A 159 -6.62 -13.11 -0.88
CA PHE A 159 -7.48 -11.95 -0.78
C PHE A 159 -8.60 -12.12 0.24
N ALA A 160 -9.05 -13.35 0.51
CA ALA A 160 -9.96 -13.62 1.62
C ALA A 160 -9.31 -13.30 2.97
N LEU A 161 -8.04 -13.69 3.16
CA LEU A 161 -7.26 -13.34 4.34
C LEU A 161 -7.10 -11.84 4.46
N ILE A 162 -6.66 -11.14 3.42
CA ILE A 162 -6.48 -9.69 3.45
C ILE A 162 -7.80 -8.98 3.81
N ALA A 163 -8.93 -9.40 3.24
CA ALA A 163 -10.24 -8.85 3.59
C ALA A 163 -10.59 -9.08 5.07
N LEU A 164 -10.36 -10.28 5.60
CA LEU A 164 -10.55 -10.58 7.02
C LEU A 164 -9.64 -9.72 7.91
N GLU A 165 -8.39 -9.48 7.52
CA GLU A 165 -7.50 -8.59 8.27
C GLU A 165 -8.02 -7.16 8.31
N LYS A 166 -8.49 -6.63 7.16
CA LYS A 166 -9.05 -5.27 7.08
C LYS A 166 -10.32 -5.12 7.91
N PHE A 167 -11.25 -6.07 7.84
CA PHE A 167 -12.41 -6.06 8.73
C PHE A 167 -12.01 -6.21 10.20
N GLY A 168 -11.01 -7.03 10.50
CA GLY A 168 -10.46 -7.24 11.84
C GLY A 168 -9.79 -6.02 12.46
N MET A 169 -9.60 -4.92 11.71
CA MET A 169 -9.17 -3.63 12.28
C MET A 169 -10.27 -3.00 13.15
N THR A 170 -11.55 -3.32 12.91
CA THR A 170 -12.67 -2.89 13.75
C THR A 170 -12.93 -3.94 14.85
N GLY A 171 -12.93 -3.53 16.12
CA GLY A 171 -13.03 -4.45 17.28
C GLY A 171 -14.22 -5.42 17.22
N GLN A 172 -15.42 -4.92 16.93
CA GLN A 172 -16.63 -5.75 16.82
C GLN A 172 -16.59 -6.72 15.63
N ASN A 173 -16.00 -6.33 14.50
CA ASN A 173 -15.81 -7.24 13.37
C ASN A 173 -14.75 -8.31 13.69
N LYS A 174 -13.69 -7.94 14.42
CA LYS A 174 -12.69 -8.90 14.92
C LYS A 174 -13.32 -9.92 15.87
N GLU A 175 -14.15 -9.49 16.80
CA GLU A 175 -14.92 -10.39 17.69
C GLU A 175 -15.83 -11.32 16.87
N LYS A 176 -16.52 -10.80 15.85
CA LYS A 176 -17.33 -11.61 14.94
C LYS A 176 -16.51 -12.68 14.22
N ILE A 177 -15.28 -12.36 13.78
CA ILE A 177 -14.38 -13.34 13.16
C ILE A 177 -13.98 -14.43 14.16
N LEU A 178 -13.52 -14.02 15.35
CA LEU A 178 -13.04 -14.94 16.40
C LEU A 178 -14.17 -15.84 16.94
N ASN A 179 -15.40 -15.33 17.00
CA ASN A 179 -16.57 -16.03 17.52
C ASN A 179 -17.44 -16.67 16.42
N SER A 180 -16.97 -16.70 15.17
CA SER A 180 -17.71 -17.24 14.01
C SER A 180 -17.95 -18.76 14.06
N GLY A 181 -17.39 -19.46 15.05
CA GLY A 181 -17.35 -20.92 15.10
C GLY A 181 -16.36 -21.55 14.12
N ARG A 182 -15.67 -20.75 13.30
CA ARG A 182 -14.50 -21.19 12.52
C ARG A 182 -13.24 -20.71 13.22
N ASP A 183 -12.41 -21.64 13.68
CA ASP A 183 -11.14 -21.34 14.31
C ASP A 183 -10.15 -20.77 13.29
N ILE A 184 -10.15 -19.43 13.12
CA ILE A 184 -9.27 -18.74 12.19
C ILE A 184 -7.80 -19.02 12.49
N HIS A 185 -7.43 -19.17 13.75
CA HIS A 185 -6.05 -19.46 14.14
C HIS A 185 -5.65 -20.86 13.69
N GLY A 186 -6.48 -21.87 13.97
CA GLY A 186 -6.30 -23.24 13.48
C GLY A 186 -6.28 -23.35 11.96
N ILE A 187 -7.14 -22.59 11.27
CA ILE A 187 -7.12 -22.48 9.80
C ILE A 187 -5.76 -22.00 9.34
N LEU A 188 -5.30 -20.84 9.82
CA LEU A 188 -4.02 -20.24 9.43
C LEU A 188 -2.82 -21.15 9.71
N GLN A 189 -2.79 -21.81 10.87
CA GLN A 189 -1.75 -22.81 11.17
C GLN A 189 -1.78 -23.99 10.19
N GLY A 190 -2.97 -24.45 9.79
CA GLY A 190 -3.14 -25.47 8.77
C GLY A 190 -2.58 -25.04 7.41
N ILE A 191 -2.89 -23.82 6.96
CA ILE A 191 -2.36 -23.25 5.72
C ILE A 191 -0.83 -23.15 5.76
N ALA A 192 -0.29 -22.64 6.88
CA ALA A 192 1.15 -22.52 7.05
C ALA A 192 1.83 -23.88 6.85
N LYS A 193 1.33 -24.95 7.47
CA LYS A 193 1.87 -26.31 7.30
C LYS A 193 1.74 -26.84 5.87
N GLU A 194 0.60 -26.64 5.23
CA GLU A 194 0.33 -27.06 3.84
C GLU A 194 1.36 -26.48 2.86
N LEU A 195 1.64 -25.18 2.98
CA LEU A 195 2.49 -24.44 2.05
C LEU A 195 4.00 -24.71 2.19
N HIS A 196 4.43 -25.56 3.14
CA HIS A 196 5.81 -26.04 3.22
C HIS A 196 6.11 -27.18 2.22
N SER A 197 5.08 -27.79 1.62
CA SER A 197 5.23 -28.85 0.61
C SER A 197 5.30 -28.28 -0.82
N GLY A 198 6.50 -28.27 -1.40
CA GLY A 198 6.86 -27.44 -2.56
C GLY A 198 6.68 -28.09 -3.93
N GLU A 199 5.45 -28.31 -4.38
CA GLU A 199 5.16 -28.69 -5.78
C GLU A 199 4.14 -27.72 -6.43
N GLY A 200 4.44 -27.24 -7.65
CA GLY A 200 3.59 -26.35 -8.43
C GLY A 200 4.33 -25.62 -9.56
N SER A 201 3.59 -24.95 -10.46
CA SER A 201 4.17 -24.08 -11.48
C SER A 201 4.83 -22.83 -10.87
N ILE A 202 5.70 -22.11 -11.59
CA ILE A 202 6.38 -20.91 -11.04
C ILE A 202 5.40 -19.81 -10.59
N GLU A 203 4.28 -19.63 -11.31
CA GLU A 203 3.24 -18.66 -10.96
C GLU A 203 2.48 -19.10 -9.71
N ASP A 204 2.17 -20.41 -9.62
CA ASP A 204 1.56 -21.00 -8.42
C ASP A 204 2.50 -20.88 -7.21
N VAL A 205 3.82 -21.05 -7.42
CA VAL A 205 4.85 -20.87 -6.37
C VAL A 205 4.84 -19.42 -5.86
N ASN A 206 4.80 -18.43 -6.76
CA ASN A 206 4.75 -17.02 -6.36
C ASN A 206 3.46 -16.70 -5.58
N ARG A 207 2.29 -17.15 -6.05
CA ARG A 207 1.00 -16.93 -5.35
C ARG A 207 0.96 -17.64 -3.99
N ARG A 208 1.45 -18.88 -3.91
CA ARG A 208 1.58 -19.64 -2.65
C ARG A 208 2.52 -18.95 -1.68
N ARG A 209 3.63 -18.38 -2.15
CA ARG A 209 4.54 -17.58 -1.31
C ARG A 209 3.86 -16.34 -0.74
N GLN A 210 3.13 -15.59 -1.57
CA GLN A 210 2.36 -14.42 -1.11
C GLN A 210 1.36 -14.82 -0.02
N LEU A 211 0.62 -15.93 -0.21
CA LEU A 211 -0.28 -16.48 0.80
C LEU A 211 0.47 -16.86 2.08
N LYS A 212 1.57 -17.62 1.97
CA LYS A 212 2.39 -18.03 3.13
C LYS A 212 2.85 -16.81 3.93
N PHE A 213 3.41 -15.81 3.26
CA PHE A 213 3.86 -14.57 3.87
C PHE A 213 2.73 -13.85 4.62
N CYS A 214 1.54 -13.74 4.02
CA CYS A 214 0.38 -13.13 4.68
C CYS A 214 -0.17 -13.98 5.83
N VAL A 215 -0.14 -15.31 5.74
CA VAL A 215 -0.57 -16.21 6.82
C VAL A 215 0.35 -16.08 8.03
N GLU A 216 1.66 -16.12 7.82
CA GLU A 216 2.66 -15.91 8.88
C GLU A 216 2.52 -14.52 9.52
N TRP A 217 2.29 -13.51 8.69
CA TRP A 217 1.97 -12.17 9.18
C TRP A 217 0.70 -12.18 10.03
N ALA A 218 -0.41 -12.73 9.54
CA ALA A 218 -1.70 -12.69 10.22
C ALA A 218 -1.67 -13.44 11.56
N LEU A 219 -0.99 -14.60 11.63
CA LEU A 219 -0.82 -15.38 12.86
C LEU A 219 -0.15 -14.57 13.97
N LYS A 220 0.81 -13.71 13.61
CA LYS A 220 1.59 -12.93 14.58
C LYS A 220 1.04 -11.53 14.83
N ASN A 221 0.36 -10.93 13.85
CA ASN A 221 0.03 -9.51 13.86
C ASN A 221 -1.46 -9.20 13.84
N THR A 222 -2.32 -10.12 13.42
CA THR A 222 -3.74 -9.79 13.24
C THR A 222 -4.62 -10.66 14.12
N PHE A 223 -4.41 -11.97 14.05
CA PHE A 223 -5.12 -13.01 14.78
C PHE A 223 -4.17 -13.76 15.73
N ASP A 224 -3.32 -12.99 16.41
CA ASP A 224 -2.46 -13.50 17.47
C ASP A 224 -3.31 -14.16 18.56
N SER A 225 -2.92 -15.37 18.94
CA SER A 225 -3.58 -16.13 20.01
C SER A 225 -3.27 -15.56 21.40
N GLY A 226 -2.29 -14.66 21.52
CA GLY A 226 -1.83 -14.08 22.77
C GLY A 226 -1.09 -15.06 23.69
N LYS A 227 -0.95 -16.32 23.26
CA LYS A 227 -0.04 -17.28 23.88
C LYS A 227 1.35 -17.00 23.35
N GLU A 228 2.33 -16.83 24.24
CA GLU A 228 3.72 -16.88 23.83
C GLU A 228 3.94 -18.24 23.16
N ASP A 229 4.19 -18.26 21.86
CA ASP A 229 4.51 -19.49 21.15
C ASP A 229 5.83 -20.02 21.74
N ILE A 230 5.71 -21.01 22.63
CA ILE A 230 6.83 -21.71 23.29
C ILE A 230 7.80 -22.33 22.25
N ASN A 231 7.36 -22.46 20.99
CA ASN A 231 8.13 -23.00 19.88
C ASN A 231 8.81 -21.96 18.97
N ASP A 232 8.83 -20.66 19.32
CA ASP A 232 9.61 -19.65 18.56
C ASP A 232 11.15 -19.87 18.71
N SER A 233 11.58 -20.92 19.44
CA SER A 233 12.98 -21.30 19.63
C SER A 233 13.62 -22.09 18.49
N ASP A 234 12.86 -22.85 17.68
CA ASP A 234 13.47 -24.00 16.98
C ASP A 234 13.35 -24.10 15.43
N ASP A 235 12.86 -23.09 14.69
CA ASP A 235 12.81 -23.23 13.20
C ASP A 235 13.41 -22.09 12.36
N ASP A 236 13.94 -21.01 12.95
CA ASP A 236 14.63 -19.95 12.16
C ASP A 236 15.72 -19.15 12.92
N SER A 237 15.98 -19.50 14.19
CA SER A 237 17.06 -18.90 14.99
C SER A 237 18.45 -19.16 14.40
N VAL A 238 18.57 -20.07 13.43
CA VAL A 238 19.83 -20.47 12.80
C VAL A 238 20.29 -19.54 11.67
N ASN A 239 19.42 -18.70 11.08
CA ASN A 239 19.78 -18.02 9.81
C ASN A 239 19.70 -16.49 9.76
N SER A 240 19.42 -15.78 10.85
CA SER A 240 19.43 -14.30 10.84
C SER A 240 20.81 -13.67 11.16
N ASN A 241 21.79 -14.47 11.57
CA ASN A 241 23.13 -13.96 11.91
C ASN A 241 23.94 -13.45 10.71
N HIS A 242 23.67 -13.96 9.49
CA HIS A 242 24.39 -13.52 8.29
C HIS A 242 23.81 -12.25 7.65
N ILE A 243 22.71 -11.70 8.19
CA ILE A 243 22.05 -10.49 7.68
C ILE A 243 22.54 -9.27 8.44
N ASN A 244 23.26 -8.40 7.74
CA ASN A 244 23.83 -7.15 8.24
C ASN A 244 23.20 -5.90 7.60
N VAL A 245 22.42 -6.07 6.53
CA VAL A 245 21.60 -5.02 5.92
C VAL A 245 20.20 -5.55 5.66
N MET A 246 19.20 -4.78 6.04
CA MET A 246 17.79 -5.12 5.86
C MET A 246 16.99 -3.85 5.58
N LEU A 247 15.69 -3.99 5.34
CA LEU A 247 14.79 -2.86 5.26
C LEU A 247 14.55 -2.27 6.66
N ASN A 248 14.58 -0.94 6.78
CA ASN A 248 14.53 -0.27 8.06
C ASN A 248 13.09 0.08 8.43
N PRO A 249 12.43 -0.67 9.34
CA PRO A 249 11.08 -0.35 9.77
C PRO A 249 10.99 1.00 10.48
N LEU A 250 12.08 1.54 11.04
CA LEU A 250 12.10 2.84 11.72
C LEU A 250 12.24 4.01 10.74
N ASP A 251 12.54 3.72 9.48
CA ASP A 251 12.70 4.69 8.39
C ASP A 251 11.82 4.28 7.21
N ALA A 252 10.52 4.20 7.50
CA ALA A 252 9.48 3.70 6.62
C ALA A 252 8.14 4.37 6.94
N THR A 253 7.26 4.41 5.94
CA THR A 253 5.84 4.68 6.14
C THR A 253 5.18 3.56 6.97
N SER A 254 3.93 3.76 7.39
CA SER A 254 3.38 3.06 8.55
C SER A 254 2.93 1.62 8.30
N HIS A 255 2.56 1.26 7.06
CA HIS A 255 1.66 0.13 6.84
C HIS A 255 2.29 -1.11 6.18
N TRP A 256 3.62 -1.21 6.20
CA TRP A 256 4.33 -2.35 5.66
C TRP A 256 4.09 -3.66 6.41
N LYS A 257 3.81 -4.73 5.65
CA LYS A 257 4.11 -6.09 6.10
C LYS A 257 5.57 -6.38 5.80
N ILE A 258 6.32 -6.82 6.80
CA ILE A 258 7.76 -7.10 6.70
C ILE A 258 8.05 -8.48 7.29
N SER A 259 8.77 -9.31 6.55
CA SER A 259 9.28 -10.61 7.01
C SER A 259 10.21 -10.48 8.23
N ARG A 260 10.35 -11.56 9.02
CA ARG A 260 11.21 -11.60 10.20
C ARG A 260 12.67 -11.23 9.92
N ASN A 261 13.16 -11.57 8.73
CA ASN A 261 14.53 -11.29 8.30
C ASN A 261 14.70 -9.90 7.66
N GLY A 262 13.60 -9.15 7.47
CA GLY A 262 13.62 -7.78 6.95
C GLY A 262 13.94 -7.66 5.46
N LEU A 263 13.85 -8.74 4.68
CA LEU A 263 14.22 -8.78 3.27
C LEU A 263 13.03 -8.99 2.33
N GLU A 264 11.86 -9.33 2.83
CA GLU A 264 10.62 -9.42 2.06
C GLU A 264 9.56 -8.47 2.63
N ILE A 265 8.92 -7.69 1.75
CA ILE A 265 7.91 -6.67 2.09
C ILE A 265 6.68 -6.74 1.19
N ARG A 266 5.54 -6.35 1.77
CA ARG A 266 4.26 -6.25 1.07
C ARG A 266 3.47 -5.03 1.56
N ASN A 267 2.83 -4.32 0.64
CA ASN A 267 1.83 -3.30 0.95
C ASN A 267 0.43 -3.84 0.61
N ASP A 268 -0.48 -3.85 1.57
CA ASP A 268 -1.91 -4.20 1.37
C ASP A 268 -2.85 -3.01 1.63
N ASN A 269 -2.32 -1.78 1.70
CA ASN A 269 -3.10 -0.55 1.93
C ASN A 269 -3.21 0.26 0.65
N SER A 270 -4.15 1.20 0.60
CA SER A 270 -4.41 2.03 -0.59
C SER A 270 -3.31 3.05 -0.86
N THR A 271 -2.57 3.44 0.18
CA THR A 271 -1.50 4.44 0.15
C THR A 271 -0.21 3.95 -0.52
N PHE A 272 0.62 4.89 -0.97
CA PHE A 272 1.91 4.61 -1.61
C PHE A 272 3.03 4.50 -0.57
N GLU A 273 3.15 3.32 0.01
CA GLU A 273 4.08 3.07 1.11
C GLU A 273 5.53 3.08 0.63
N SER A 274 6.44 3.65 1.43
CA SER A 274 7.87 3.81 1.11
C SER A 274 8.76 3.36 2.28
N ILE A 275 9.94 2.82 1.97
CA ILE A 275 10.89 2.31 2.97
C ILE A 275 12.34 2.45 2.49
N ARG A 276 13.25 2.83 3.41
CA ARG A 276 14.70 2.82 3.20
C ARG A 276 15.38 1.63 3.87
N ALA A 277 16.52 1.20 3.36
CA ALA A 277 17.37 0.19 3.99
C ALA A 277 18.16 0.76 5.18
N THR A 278 18.61 -0.13 6.07
CA THR A 278 19.36 0.23 7.29
C THR A 278 20.74 0.81 7.00
N MET A 279 21.34 0.45 5.86
CA MET A 279 22.64 0.95 5.43
C MET A 279 22.47 1.89 4.22
N GLY A 280 23.16 3.02 4.27
CA GLY A 280 23.36 3.90 3.13
C GLY A 280 24.83 4.07 2.81
N VAL A 281 25.11 4.66 1.65
CA VAL A 281 26.45 4.74 1.07
C VAL A 281 26.77 6.15 0.60
N THR A 282 28.02 6.58 0.78
CA THR A 282 28.50 7.93 0.42
C THR A 282 29.59 7.91 -0.66
N SER A 283 30.18 6.74 -0.94
CA SER A 283 31.24 6.56 -1.94
C SER A 283 31.32 5.11 -2.41
N GLY A 284 32.06 4.84 -3.49
CA GLY A 284 32.28 3.50 -4.02
C GLY A 284 31.21 3.01 -5.00
N LYS A 285 31.25 1.71 -5.31
CA LYS A 285 30.38 1.04 -6.28
C LYS A 285 29.53 0.00 -5.55
N TRP A 286 28.23 -0.02 -5.82
CA TRP A 286 27.27 -0.82 -5.06
C TRP A 286 26.27 -1.51 -5.98
N PHE A 287 25.83 -2.69 -5.55
CA PHE A 287 24.84 -3.49 -6.25
C PHE A 287 23.91 -4.20 -5.26
N TYR A 288 22.62 -4.27 -5.59
CA TYR A 288 21.64 -5.13 -4.93
C TYR A 288 20.59 -5.62 -5.93
N GLU A 289 19.84 -6.65 -5.56
CA GLU A 289 18.74 -7.18 -6.38
C GLU A 289 17.39 -7.02 -5.67
N VAL A 290 16.33 -6.88 -6.47
CA VAL A 290 14.93 -6.95 -6.04
C VAL A 290 14.22 -7.98 -6.91
N ILE A 291 13.66 -9.01 -6.27
CA ILE A 291 12.85 -10.04 -6.91
C ILE A 291 11.38 -9.63 -6.78
N LEU A 292 10.71 -9.41 -7.90
CA LEU A 292 9.32 -8.96 -7.94
C LEU A 292 8.39 -10.16 -7.79
N LEU A 293 7.44 -10.12 -6.85
CA LEU A 293 6.42 -11.18 -6.68
C LEU A 293 5.06 -10.78 -7.25
N THR A 294 4.93 -9.52 -7.65
CA THR A 294 3.75 -8.91 -8.26
C THR A 294 4.19 -7.96 -9.38
N ASN A 295 3.24 -7.39 -10.11
CA ASN A 295 3.48 -6.62 -11.34
C ASN A 295 2.87 -5.22 -11.35
N GLY A 296 2.34 -4.73 -10.23
CA GLY A 296 1.82 -3.39 -10.11
C GLY A 296 2.92 -2.32 -10.02
N ILE A 297 2.51 -1.11 -9.67
CA ILE A 297 3.40 0.05 -9.61
C ILE A 297 4.32 -0.05 -8.39
N MET A 298 5.62 -0.08 -8.67
CA MET A 298 6.69 -0.10 -7.68
C MET A 298 7.81 0.83 -8.17
N GLN A 299 8.39 1.61 -7.26
CA GLN A 299 9.60 2.39 -7.49
C GLN A 299 10.75 1.78 -6.69
N ILE A 300 11.92 1.65 -7.33
CA ILE A 300 13.08 0.97 -6.77
C ILE A 300 14.31 1.80 -7.09
N GLY A 301 15.10 2.17 -6.08
CA GLY A 301 16.28 3.00 -6.30
C GLY A 301 17.03 3.35 -5.03
N TYR A 302 17.49 4.60 -4.96
CA TYR A 302 18.15 5.16 -3.80
C TYR A 302 17.47 6.46 -3.37
N ALA A 303 17.37 6.67 -2.06
CA ALA A 303 16.89 7.90 -1.46
C ALA A 303 17.84 8.35 -0.35
N THR A 304 17.98 9.67 -0.18
CA THR A 304 18.63 10.20 1.02
C THR A 304 17.64 10.22 2.18
N LYS A 305 18.13 10.41 3.41
CA LYS A 305 17.27 10.63 4.58
C LYS A 305 16.46 11.92 4.54
N ARG A 306 16.78 12.84 3.62
CA ARG A 306 16.06 14.11 3.45
C ARG A 306 14.84 13.96 2.54
N CYS A 307 14.78 12.89 1.75
CA CYS A 307 13.62 12.58 0.94
C CYS A 307 12.43 12.28 1.87
N MET A 308 11.38 13.08 1.70
CA MET A 308 10.13 12.97 2.44
C MET A 308 9.17 12.13 1.62
N PHE A 309 8.70 11.03 2.19
CA PHE A 309 7.70 10.18 1.55
C PHE A 309 6.31 10.69 1.87
N GLY A 310 5.47 10.83 0.85
CA GLY A 310 4.07 11.26 0.93
C GLY A 310 3.15 10.11 0.54
N PRO A 311 2.79 9.21 1.47
CA PRO A 311 2.01 8.00 1.15
C PRO A 311 0.61 8.31 0.61
N GLU A 312 -0.02 9.40 1.07
CA GLU A 312 -1.35 9.84 0.60
C GLU A 312 -1.24 10.60 -0.72
N GLU A 313 -0.18 11.41 -0.88
CA GLU A 313 0.07 12.20 -2.09
C GLU A 313 0.64 11.35 -3.24
N GLY A 314 1.05 10.12 -2.96
CA GLY A 314 1.71 9.25 -3.94
C GLY A 314 3.18 9.61 -4.19
N THR A 315 3.81 10.39 -3.31
CA THR A 315 5.22 10.80 -3.42
C THR A 315 6.13 9.73 -2.85
N GLY A 316 6.86 9.03 -3.72
CA GLY A 316 7.80 7.97 -3.36
C GLY A 316 9.23 8.20 -3.85
N VAL A 317 9.94 7.09 -4.05
CA VAL A 317 11.33 7.08 -4.51
C VAL A 317 11.42 7.56 -5.95
N GLY A 318 11.98 8.75 -6.12
CA GLY A 318 12.21 9.36 -7.44
C GLY A 318 11.25 10.50 -7.78
N ASP A 319 10.30 10.84 -6.89
CA ASP A 319 9.27 11.87 -7.14
C ASP A 319 9.65 13.27 -6.62
N ASP A 320 10.89 13.49 -6.15
CA ASP A 320 11.34 14.81 -5.68
C ASP A 320 11.38 15.84 -6.82
N PRO A 321 11.13 17.14 -6.55
CA PRO A 321 10.84 18.19 -7.53
C PRO A 321 12.02 18.67 -8.41
N ALA A 322 13.01 17.83 -8.70
CA ALA A 322 13.93 18.06 -9.82
C ALA A 322 13.21 17.72 -11.14
N ASN A 323 12.22 18.54 -11.51
CA ASN A 323 11.42 18.47 -12.73
C ASN A 323 10.37 17.36 -12.85
N GLY A 324 10.18 16.46 -11.87
CA GLY A 324 8.93 15.70 -11.63
C GLY A 324 8.30 14.88 -12.78
N VAL A 325 8.96 14.75 -13.93
CA VAL A 325 8.44 14.01 -15.09
C VAL A 325 9.03 12.60 -15.09
N SER A 326 8.16 11.60 -15.01
CA SER A 326 8.52 10.21 -15.28
C SER A 326 9.01 10.09 -16.73
N VAL A 327 10.23 9.60 -16.91
CA VAL A 327 10.83 9.39 -18.24
C VAL A 327 10.90 7.89 -18.52
N PRO A 328 10.44 7.43 -19.70
CA PRO A 328 10.59 6.04 -20.09
C PRO A 328 12.06 5.61 -20.05
N TYR A 329 12.34 4.47 -19.40
CA TYR A 329 13.68 3.92 -19.26
C TYR A 329 13.62 2.39 -19.39
N GLY A 330 14.65 1.79 -20.01
CA GLY A 330 14.77 0.33 -20.13
C GLY A 330 13.98 -0.33 -21.27
N GLY A 331 13.43 0.44 -22.19
CA GLY A 331 12.72 -0.05 -23.38
C GLY A 331 11.22 -0.21 -23.17
N THR A 332 10.58 -1.07 -23.97
CA THR A 332 9.12 -1.30 -23.97
C THR A 332 8.69 -2.50 -23.15
N GLU A 333 9.63 -3.29 -22.63
CA GLU A 333 9.34 -4.48 -21.83
C GLU A 333 8.99 -4.09 -20.39
N SER A 334 7.74 -4.27 -19.99
CA SER A 334 7.34 -4.17 -18.59
C SER A 334 7.82 -5.40 -17.80
N TRP A 335 8.23 -5.19 -16.55
CA TRP A 335 8.51 -6.29 -15.64
C TRP A 335 7.26 -7.13 -15.34
N LYS A 336 7.46 -8.37 -14.91
CA LYS A 336 6.39 -9.29 -14.49
C LYS A 336 6.78 -10.06 -13.22
N PRO A 337 5.83 -10.75 -12.56
CA PRO A 337 6.13 -11.51 -11.37
C PRO A 337 7.18 -12.58 -11.66
N GLY A 338 8.20 -12.67 -10.81
CA GLY A 338 9.36 -13.54 -10.96
C GLY A 338 10.60 -12.85 -11.52
N ASP A 339 10.46 -11.67 -12.14
CA ASP A 339 11.60 -10.91 -12.65
C ASP A 339 12.50 -10.38 -11.52
N VAL A 340 13.77 -10.17 -11.85
CA VAL A 340 14.79 -9.66 -10.95
C VAL A 340 15.32 -8.33 -11.47
N VAL A 341 15.14 -7.28 -10.67
CA VAL A 341 15.71 -5.95 -10.92
C VAL A 341 17.05 -5.85 -10.20
N GLY A 342 18.14 -5.72 -10.96
CA GLY A 342 19.46 -5.39 -10.43
C GLY A 342 19.67 -3.88 -10.40
N VAL A 343 20.14 -3.33 -9.28
CA VAL A 343 20.36 -1.89 -9.10
C VAL A 343 21.84 -1.64 -8.87
N TYR A 344 22.51 -1.00 -9.83
CA TYR A 344 23.92 -0.65 -9.76
C TYR A 344 24.11 0.85 -9.57
N MET A 345 25.03 1.23 -8.69
CA MET A 345 25.43 2.63 -8.48
C MET A 345 26.94 2.77 -8.34
N ASP A 346 27.54 3.67 -9.12
CA ASP A 346 28.94 4.11 -9.05
C ASP A 346 28.96 5.56 -8.56
N VAL A 347 29.18 5.75 -7.26
CA VAL A 347 29.06 7.06 -6.62
C VAL A 347 30.12 8.06 -7.12
N PRO A 348 31.42 7.70 -7.26
CA PRO A 348 32.43 8.63 -7.77
C PRO A 348 32.14 9.15 -9.18
N LEU A 349 31.59 8.30 -10.05
CA LEU A 349 31.25 8.62 -11.43
C LEU A 349 29.82 9.13 -11.61
N GLY A 350 29.01 9.20 -10.54
CA GLY A 350 27.60 9.59 -10.62
C GLY A 350 26.79 8.77 -11.61
N CYS A 351 27.03 7.45 -11.65
CA CYS A 351 26.40 6.55 -12.60
C CYS A 351 25.44 5.61 -11.86
N VAL A 352 24.18 5.59 -12.30
CA VAL A 352 23.17 4.61 -11.86
C VAL A 352 22.74 3.80 -13.08
N ARG A 353 22.60 2.49 -12.92
CA ARG A 353 22.13 1.56 -13.95
C ARG A 353 21.18 0.56 -13.36
N PHE A 354 20.18 0.18 -14.12
CA PHE A 354 19.32 -0.94 -13.77
C PHE A 354 19.53 -2.11 -14.72
N TYR A 355 19.23 -3.29 -14.22
CA TYR A 355 19.26 -4.54 -14.96
C TYR A 355 17.92 -5.25 -14.78
N LEU A 356 17.38 -5.84 -15.83
CA LEU A 356 16.21 -6.72 -15.74
C LEU A 356 16.64 -8.13 -16.13
N ASN A 357 16.59 -9.07 -15.19
CA ASN A 357 17.06 -10.45 -15.39
C ASN A 357 18.50 -10.51 -15.96
N GLY A 358 19.38 -9.64 -15.46
CA GLY A 358 20.77 -9.51 -15.92
C GLY A 358 20.98 -8.73 -17.22
N LYS A 359 19.91 -8.38 -17.96
CA LYS A 359 19.98 -7.50 -19.13
C LYS A 359 20.18 -6.05 -18.67
N ASP A 360 21.29 -5.45 -19.07
CA ASP A 360 21.62 -4.05 -18.79
C ASP A 360 20.65 -3.11 -19.53
N LEU A 361 19.96 -2.26 -18.79
CA LEU A 361 18.96 -1.31 -19.31
C LEU A 361 19.57 0.04 -19.69
N GLY A 362 20.89 0.20 -19.55
CA GLY A 362 21.61 1.43 -19.87
C GLY A 362 21.94 2.29 -18.65
N VAL A 363 22.67 3.38 -18.87
CA VAL A 363 22.89 4.39 -17.82
C VAL A 363 21.63 5.24 -17.71
N VAL A 364 21.12 5.41 -16.50
CA VAL A 364 20.14 6.46 -16.21
C VAL A 364 20.83 7.79 -16.54
N HIS A 365 20.24 8.63 -17.40
CA HIS A 365 20.83 9.87 -17.95
C HIS A 365 21.87 10.50 -17.00
N PRO A 366 23.11 10.79 -17.47
CA PRO A 366 24.21 11.09 -16.58
C PRO A 366 23.83 12.22 -15.64
N LEU A 367 23.84 11.90 -14.36
CA LEU A 367 23.39 12.79 -13.31
C LEU A 367 24.30 14.01 -13.30
N ASN A 368 23.76 15.19 -12.98
CA ASN A 368 24.60 16.34 -12.70
C ASN A 368 25.56 15.95 -11.57
N LEU A 369 26.84 15.75 -11.89
CA LEU A 369 27.81 15.15 -10.97
C LEU A 369 27.95 15.96 -9.69
N THR A 370 27.86 17.28 -9.78
CA THR A 370 27.93 18.18 -8.62
C THR A 370 26.73 17.97 -7.70
N GLN A 371 25.51 17.92 -8.25
CA GLN A 371 24.29 17.66 -7.48
C GLN A 371 24.30 16.25 -6.89
N PHE A 372 24.69 15.25 -7.69
CA PHE A 372 24.78 13.87 -7.27
C PHE A 372 25.73 13.69 -6.10
N ARG A 373 26.93 14.30 -6.16
CA ARG A 373 27.92 14.23 -5.07
C ARG A 373 27.40 14.88 -3.80
N LYS A 374 26.73 16.04 -3.91
CA LYS A 374 26.06 16.70 -2.78
C LYS A 374 24.98 15.83 -2.14
N LEU A 375 24.25 15.05 -2.94
CA LEU A 375 23.28 14.07 -2.43
C LEU A 375 23.97 12.88 -1.76
N ALA A 376 25.06 12.38 -2.35
CA ALA A 376 25.86 11.30 -1.78
C ALA A 376 26.47 11.65 -0.42
N GLU A 377 26.81 12.93 -0.16
CA GLU A 377 27.22 13.43 1.15
C GLU A 377 26.14 13.21 2.23
N CYS A 378 24.86 13.16 1.84
CA CYS A 378 23.73 12.92 2.74
C CYS A 378 23.43 11.43 2.97
N SER A 379 24.29 10.53 2.49
CA SER A 379 24.11 9.07 2.46
C SER A 379 22.93 8.62 1.59
N LEU A 380 23.22 7.81 0.57
CA LEU A 380 22.22 7.22 -0.31
C LEU A 380 21.85 5.83 0.18
N HIS A 381 20.59 5.64 0.55
CA HIS A 381 20.06 4.36 1.04
C HIS A 381 19.26 3.69 -0.08
N PRO A 382 19.41 2.37 -0.30
CA PRO A 382 18.44 1.62 -1.09
C PRO A 382 17.03 1.90 -0.56
N ALA A 383 16.10 2.18 -1.47
CA ALA A 383 14.75 2.60 -1.11
C ALA A 383 13.73 2.03 -2.11
N LEU A 384 12.52 1.77 -1.62
CA LEU A 384 11.42 1.22 -2.40
C LEU A 384 10.10 1.94 -2.06
N SER A 385 9.22 2.09 -3.05
CA SER A 385 7.85 2.61 -2.87
C SER A 385 6.82 1.79 -3.64
N PHE A 386 5.79 1.25 -2.96
CA PHE A 386 4.86 0.27 -3.52
C PHE A 386 3.40 0.73 -3.39
N THR A 387 2.62 0.56 -4.46
CA THR A 387 1.16 0.71 -4.39
C THR A 387 0.49 -0.51 -3.75
N SER A 388 -0.85 -0.50 -3.69
CA SER A 388 -1.65 -1.56 -3.07
C SER A 388 -1.38 -2.94 -3.67
N TYR A 389 -1.32 -3.93 -2.78
CA TYR A 389 -1.14 -5.37 -3.04
C TYR A 389 0.19 -5.78 -3.68
N GLN A 390 1.21 -4.92 -3.66
CA GLN A 390 2.53 -5.23 -4.23
C GLN A 390 3.47 -5.87 -3.22
N GLN A 391 4.33 -6.77 -3.71
CA GLN A 391 5.26 -7.55 -2.89
C GLN A 391 6.58 -7.81 -3.60
N ALA A 392 7.69 -7.74 -2.86
CA ALA A 392 9.01 -8.05 -3.38
C ALA A 392 9.94 -8.60 -2.30
N ILE A 393 11.00 -9.27 -2.76
CA ILE A 393 12.13 -9.72 -1.94
C ILE A 393 13.37 -8.93 -2.36
N ILE A 394 14.14 -8.44 -1.39
CA ILE A 394 15.32 -7.63 -1.60
C ILE A 394 16.53 -8.45 -1.18
N ASN A 395 17.53 -8.54 -2.06
CA ASN A 395 18.81 -9.15 -1.75
C ASN A 395 19.90 -8.07 -1.74
N PHE A 396 20.33 -7.68 -0.55
CA PHE A 396 21.50 -6.80 -0.34
C PHE A 396 22.85 -7.56 -0.42
N GLY A 397 22.81 -8.83 -0.83
CA GLY A 397 23.92 -9.77 -0.90
C GLY A 397 24.08 -10.64 0.35
N ALA A 398 22.99 -10.86 1.10
CA ALA A 398 22.93 -11.91 2.12
C ALA A 398 22.90 -13.30 1.45
N GLU A 399 22.24 -13.38 0.31
CA GLU A 399 22.22 -14.54 -0.57
C GLU A 399 23.02 -14.27 -1.85
N LYS A 400 23.41 -15.32 -2.57
CA LYS A 400 24.06 -15.18 -3.87
C LYS A 400 23.12 -14.46 -4.84
N PHE A 401 23.62 -13.43 -5.52
CA PHE A 401 22.86 -12.74 -6.58
C PHE A 401 22.49 -13.71 -7.71
N ARG A 402 21.25 -13.63 -8.19
CA ARG A 402 20.79 -14.45 -9.34
C ARG A 402 21.46 -13.99 -10.62
N TYR A 403 21.62 -12.69 -10.78
CA TYR A 403 22.25 -12.02 -11.91
C TYR A 403 23.32 -11.03 -11.38
N PRO A 404 24.51 -11.53 -11.01
CA PRO A 404 25.58 -10.67 -10.50
C PRO A 404 26.02 -9.64 -11.56
N PRO A 405 26.48 -8.45 -11.14
CA PRO A 405 26.93 -7.43 -12.08
C PRO A 405 28.13 -7.91 -12.90
N PRO A 406 28.28 -7.49 -14.17
CA PRO A 406 29.45 -7.81 -14.99
C PRO A 406 30.77 -7.48 -14.29
N LYS A 407 31.84 -8.25 -14.52
CA LYS A 407 33.15 -8.07 -13.85
C LYS A 407 33.71 -6.64 -13.94
N LYS A 408 33.48 -5.93 -15.05
CA LYS A 408 33.88 -4.52 -15.25
C LYS A 408 33.19 -3.54 -14.28
N TYR A 409 32.08 -3.95 -13.68
CA TYR A 409 31.28 -3.24 -12.69
C TYR A 409 31.40 -3.88 -11.30
N ALA A 410 32.58 -4.43 -10.97
CA ALA A 410 32.86 -4.97 -9.65
C ALA A 410 32.46 -3.96 -8.56
N SER A 411 31.54 -4.37 -7.71
CA SER A 411 30.92 -3.56 -6.67
C SER A 411 31.12 -4.19 -5.30
N LYS A 412 31.13 -3.35 -4.27
CA LYS A 412 31.02 -3.80 -2.89
C LYS A 412 29.61 -4.37 -2.66
N VAL A 413 29.52 -5.34 -1.77
CA VAL A 413 28.25 -5.98 -1.38
C VAL A 413 27.76 -5.35 -0.09
N LEU A 414 26.57 -4.74 -0.11
CA LEU A 414 25.99 -4.03 1.04
C LEU A 414 25.98 -4.90 2.30
N ASN A 415 25.48 -6.14 2.22
CA ASN A 415 25.42 -7.04 3.37
C ASN A 415 26.79 -7.43 3.94
N SER A 416 27.86 -7.40 3.14
CA SER A 416 29.23 -7.66 3.63
C SER A 416 29.86 -6.45 4.33
N GLN A 417 29.35 -5.25 4.07
CA GLN A 417 29.89 -3.98 4.57
C GLN A 417 29.01 -3.35 5.65
N GLY A 418 27.75 -3.76 5.73
CA GLY A 418 26.80 -3.27 6.70
C GLY A 418 27.06 -3.81 8.10
N GLN A 419 26.45 -3.14 9.07
CA GLN A 419 26.38 -3.58 10.45
C GLN A 419 24.96 -3.36 10.93
N LEU A 420 24.40 -4.39 11.55
CA LEU A 420 23.05 -4.35 12.08
C LEU A 420 23.11 -4.50 13.60
N SER A 421 22.73 -3.46 14.34
CA SER A 421 22.70 -3.55 15.80
C SER A 421 21.61 -4.52 16.27
N SER A 422 21.80 -5.09 17.46
CA SER A 422 20.79 -5.93 18.12
C SER A 422 19.46 -5.21 18.27
N GLU A 423 19.47 -3.92 18.59
CA GLU A 423 18.27 -3.10 18.77
C GLU A 423 17.51 -2.97 17.45
N LEU A 424 18.22 -2.72 16.34
CA LEU A 424 17.62 -2.56 15.02
C LEU A 424 17.12 -3.90 14.49
N ARG A 425 17.87 -5.00 14.68
CA ARG A 425 17.42 -6.36 14.36
C ARG A 425 16.15 -6.72 15.12
N ASN A 426 16.11 -6.42 16.41
CA ASN A 426 14.92 -6.62 17.25
C ASN A 426 13.79 -5.63 16.93
N SER A 427 14.06 -4.51 16.26
CA SER A 427 13.02 -3.51 15.94
C SER A 427 12.00 -4.03 14.92
N ILE A 428 12.40 -4.86 13.95
CA ILE A 428 11.45 -5.54 13.07
C ILE A 428 10.56 -6.47 13.89
N GLN A 429 11.16 -7.31 14.74
CA GLN A 429 10.43 -8.24 15.60
C GLN A 429 9.46 -7.51 16.54
N LYS A 430 9.86 -6.35 17.10
CA LYS A 430 9.05 -5.52 18.02
C LYS A 430 8.03 -4.62 17.31
N ARG A 431 8.29 -4.15 16.08
CA ARG A 431 7.33 -3.33 15.30
C ARG A 431 6.22 -4.18 14.72
N VAL A 432 6.53 -5.40 14.28
CA VAL A 432 5.56 -6.47 14.00
C VAL A 432 4.61 -6.62 15.21
N TRP A 433 5.17 -6.79 16.42
CA TRP A 433 4.36 -6.84 17.65
C TRP A 433 3.54 -5.56 17.96
N ARG A 434 4.02 -4.37 17.56
CA ARG A 434 3.38 -3.08 17.89
C ARG A 434 2.43 -2.52 16.82
N ALA A 435 2.52 -3.00 15.58
CA ALA A 435 1.54 -2.71 14.53
C ALA A 435 0.18 -3.35 14.87
N SER A 436 0.16 -4.37 15.74
CA SER A 436 -1.03 -5.00 16.30
C SER A 436 -1.58 -4.35 17.59
N ARG A 437 -1.35 -3.05 17.84
CA ARG A 437 -1.95 -2.38 19.02
C ARG A 437 -3.47 -2.09 18.89
N TYR A 438 -4.21 -3.07 18.38
CA TYR A 438 -5.59 -3.36 18.78
C TYR A 438 -5.59 -4.62 19.65
N ARG A 439 -4.85 -4.57 20.77
CA ARG A 439 -4.94 -5.57 21.83
C ARG A 439 -6.31 -5.39 22.48
N SER A 440 -7.08 -6.47 22.62
CA SER A 440 -8.22 -6.50 23.53
C SER A 440 -7.72 -6.11 24.92
N MET A 441 -8.14 -4.95 25.42
CA MET A 441 -7.89 -4.58 26.81
C MET A 441 -8.88 -5.38 27.66
N THR A 442 -8.36 -6.23 28.55
CA THR A 442 -9.13 -6.77 29.66
C THR A 442 -9.65 -5.60 30.50
N VAL A 443 -10.92 -5.25 30.30
CA VAL A 443 -11.64 -4.30 31.13
C VAL A 443 -11.69 -4.87 32.55
N SER A 444 -11.13 -4.14 33.51
CA SER A 444 -11.23 -4.45 34.94
C SER A 444 -12.70 -4.68 35.31
N PRO A 445 -13.05 -5.71 36.11
CA PRO A 445 -14.43 -5.99 36.52
C PRO A 445 -15.15 -4.76 37.12
N TYR A 446 -14.39 -3.82 37.69
CA TYR A 446 -14.90 -2.57 38.24
C TYR A 446 -15.60 -1.68 37.19
N TRP A 447 -15.08 -1.61 35.96
CA TRP A 447 -15.66 -0.76 34.90
C TRP A 447 -16.84 -1.42 34.18
N ARG A 448 -16.98 -2.75 34.28
CA ARG A 448 -18.10 -3.49 33.68
C ARG A 448 -19.42 -3.19 34.40
N GLN A 449 -19.36 -2.84 35.68
CA GLN A 449 -20.54 -2.54 36.50
C GLN A 449 -21.07 -1.11 36.31
N GLN A 450 -20.30 -0.21 35.69
CA GLN A 450 -20.68 1.20 35.49
C GLN A 450 -21.23 1.50 34.08
N LEU A 451 -21.17 0.53 33.16
CA LEU A 451 -21.62 0.65 31.76
C LEU A 451 -23.06 0.17 31.53
N GLU A 452 -23.71 -0.46 32.51
CA GLU A 452 -25.08 -0.96 32.39
C GLU A 452 -26.16 0.08 32.76
N SER A 453 -25.77 1.33 33.03
CA SER A 453 -26.73 2.39 33.33
C SER A 453 -26.26 3.74 32.83
N THR A 454 -26.53 4.05 31.55
CA THR A 454 -27.01 5.34 31.03
C THR A 454 -26.95 5.31 29.51
N GLU A 455 -27.97 5.87 28.87
CA GLU A 455 -28.11 6.03 27.42
C GLU A 455 -26.86 6.66 26.77
N ASP A 456 -26.60 6.25 25.53
CA ASP A 456 -25.42 6.55 24.69
C ASP A 456 -24.92 8.01 24.78
N ASP A 457 -23.87 8.24 25.58
CA ASP A 457 -23.17 9.53 25.62
C ASP A 457 -21.79 9.43 24.96
N PHE A 458 -21.77 9.67 23.63
CA PHE A 458 -20.59 9.66 22.76
C PHE A 458 -19.52 10.70 23.16
N ASP A 459 -19.85 11.67 24.01
CA ASP A 459 -18.94 12.73 24.48
C ASP A 459 -17.94 12.24 25.55
N THR A 460 -18.05 10.99 26.00
CA THR A 460 -17.21 10.42 27.05
C THR A 460 -16.03 9.59 26.55
N GLN A 461 -15.85 9.46 25.22
CA GLN A 461 -14.82 8.61 24.59
C GLN A 461 -13.87 9.41 23.69
N CYS A 462 -12.63 8.95 23.58
CA CYS A 462 -11.62 9.57 22.74
C CYS A 462 -11.99 9.45 21.26
N SER A 463 -11.98 10.57 20.54
CA SER A 463 -12.37 10.69 19.14
C SER A 463 -11.44 9.99 18.13
N ILE A 464 -10.34 9.40 18.60
CA ILE A 464 -9.37 8.69 17.75
C ILE A 464 -9.49 7.18 17.93
N CYS A 465 -9.48 6.69 19.17
CA CYS A 465 -9.53 5.25 19.42
C CYS A 465 -10.93 4.74 19.77
N PHE A 466 -11.87 5.61 20.14
CA PHE A 466 -13.22 5.27 20.61
C PHE A 466 -13.23 4.18 21.70
N ALA A 467 -12.15 4.10 22.48
CA ALA A 467 -11.90 3.02 23.43
C ALA A 467 -11.56 3.52 24.83
N MET A 468 -11.02 4.74 24.96
CA MET A 468 -10.54 5.31 26.22
C MET A 468 -11.11 6.72 26.40
N PRO A 469 -11.34 7.21 27.62
CA PRO A 469 -11.86 8.56 27.84
C PRO A 469 -10.88 9.65 27.35
N PRO A 470 -11.40 10.80 26.89
CA PRO A 470 -10.57 11.93 26.51
C PRO A 470 -10.03 12.62 27.75
N THR A 471 -8.71 12.55 27.96
CA THR A 471 -8.04 13.10 29.15
C THR A 471 -7.00 14.16 28.82
N ILE A 472 -6.75 14.42 27.53
CA ILE A 472 -5.66 15.27 27.04
C ILE A 472 -6.18 16.39 26.16
N LEU A 473 -5.61 17.56 26.42
CA LEU A 473 -5.73 18.77 25.63
C LEU A 473 -4.40 19.06 24.90
N LEU A 474 -4.47 19.35 23.60
CA LEU A 474 -3.31 19.59 22.72
C LEU A 474 -2.99 21.09 22.63
N GLY A 475 -1.82 21.50 23.11
CA GLY A 475 -1.32 22.87 23.01
C GLY A 475 -0.47 23.10 21.75
N PRO A 476 -0.53 24.30 21.13
CA PRO A 476 -1.13 25.53 21.63
C PRO A 476 -2.62 25.73 21.26
N CYS A 477 -3.22 24.88 20.42
CA CYS A 477 -4.59 25.06 19.93
C CYS A 477 -5.69 24.78 20.98
N ASN A 478 -5.34 24.15 22.10
CA ASN A 478 -6.22 23.76 23.20
C ASN A 478 -7.41 22.85 22.83
N HIS A 479 -7.34 22.16 21.69
CA HIS A 479 -8.31 21.13 21.32
C HIS A 479 -8.20 19.87 22.21
N ASP A 480 -9.34 19.35 22.63
CA ASP A 480 -9.53 18.18 23.49
C ASP A 480 -10.25 17.03 22.74
N GLY A 481 -10.75 16.01 23.46
CA GLY A 481 -11.32 14.79 22.85
C GLY A 481 -10.32 13.65 22.66
N PHE A 482 -9.12 13.73 23.28
CA PHE A 482 -8.05 12.76 23.08
C PHE A 482 -7.64 12.05 24.37
N CYS A 483 -7.50 10.72 24.34
CA CYS A 483 -6.91 9.99 25.47
C CYS A 483 -5.39 10.19 25.54
N SER A 484 -4.79 9.86 26.67
CA SER A 484 -3.33 9.93 26.89
C SER A 484 -2.51 9.28 25.78
N ASP A 485 -2.97 8.13 25.28
CA ASP A 485 -2.19 7.34 24.34
C ASP A 485 -2.32 7.83 22.90
N CYS A 486 -3.52 8.18 22.45
CA CYS A 486 -3.73 8.81 21.15
C CYS A 486 -3.01 10.16 21.07
N ALA A 487 -3.04 10.96 22.15
CA ALA A 487 -2.36 12.24 22.20
C ALA A 487 -0.86 12.13 21.93
N LYS A 488 -0.17 11.15 22.53
CA LYS A 488 1.27 10.94 22.35
C LYS A 488 1.68 10.67 20.90
N MET A 489 0.77 10.12 20.09
CA MET A 489 1.04 9.74 18.71
C MET A 489 0.86 10.90 17.71
N MET A 490 0.28 12.02 18.13
CA MET A 490 -0.06 13.13 17.24
C MET A 490 1.03 14.20 17.25
N HIS A 491 1.70 14.44 16.12
CA HIS A 491 2.65 15.56 15.97
C HIS A 491 1.97 16.88 15.60
N SER A 492 0.74 16.80 15.07
CA SER A 492 -0.14 17.93 14.76
C SER A 492 -1.56 17.63 15.25
N CYS A 493 -2.31 18.65 15.66
CA CYS A 493 -3.69 18.51 16.12
C CYS A 493 -4.58 18.03 14.96
N PRO A 494 -5.39 16.98 15.12
CA PRO A 494 -6.22 16.45 14.04
C PRO A 494 -7.39 17.37 13.68
N LEU A 495 -7.78 18.28 14.57
CA LEU A 495 -8.88 19.21 14.34
C LEU A 495 -8.45 20.46 13.57
N CYS A 496 -7.26 21.00 13.85
CA CYS A 496 -6.82 22.28 13.27
C CYS A 496 -5.42 22.25 12.65
N ARG A 497 -4.78 21.08 12.61
CA ARG A 497 -3.44 20.84 12.04
C ARG A 497 -2.29 21.62 12.67
N THR A 498 -2.54 22.39 13.74
CA THR A 498 -1.50 23.09 14.51
C THR A 498 -0.50 22.08 15.10
N PRO A 499 0.82 22.25 14.92
CA PRO A 499 1.82 21.39 15.54
C PRO A 499 1.64 21.32 17.05
N VAL A 500 1.70 20.11 17.62
CA VAL A 500 1.50 19.88 19.04
C VAL A 500 2.79 20.20 19.79
N SER A 501 2.84 21.39 20.38
CA SER A 501 3.98 21.84 21.20
C SER A 501 3.96 21.21 22.59
N TYR A 502 2.78 21.00 23.19
CA TYR A 502 2.65 20.37 24.51
C TYR A 502 1.30 19.66 24.68
N ARG A 503 1.21 18.76 25.66
CA ARG A 503 0.02 17.98 25.99
C ARG A 503 -0.29 18.16 27.47
N ARG A 504 -1.53 18.51 27.80
CA ARG A 504 -1.95 18.77 29.18
C ARG A 504 -3.08 17.82 29.59
N LEU A 505 -2.98 17.26 30.79
CA LEU A 505 -4.05 16.47 31.40
C LEU A 505 -5.21 17.39 31.82
N MET A 506 -6.44 16.98 31.53
CA MET A 506 -7.64 17.70 31.95
C MET A 506 -7.92 17.36 33.42
N ASN A 507 -8.05 18.37 34.28
CA ASN A 507 -8.29 18.17 35.72
C ASN A 507 -9.77 17.82 35.98
N ALA A 508 -10.00 16.78 36.78
CA ALA A 508 -11.33 16.22 37.09
C ALA A 508 -12.21 17.08 38.04
N GLN A 509 -11.97 18.40 38.17
CA GLN A 509 -12.66 19.25 39.15
C GLN A 509 -13.33 20.51 38.59
N THR A 510 -13.44 20.66 37.27
CA THR A 510 -14.31 21.69 36.66
C THR A 510 -15.25 21.04 35.65
N ALA A 511 -16.08 20.10 36.13
CA ALA A 511 -17.28 19.67 35.42
C ALA A 511 -18.38 20.72 35.66
N SER A 512 -18.29 21.83 34.93
CA SER A 512 -19.46 22.64 34.61
C SER A 512 -19.74 22.45 33.13
N LEU A 513 -20.98 22.05 32.83
CA LEU A 513 -21.60 21.74 31.53
C LEU A 513 -20.91 22.32 30.26
N PRO A 514 -20.85 21.55 29.17
CA PRO A 514 -20.00 21.84 28.01
C PRO A 514 -20.47 23.09 27.25
N SER A 515 -19.51 23.92 26.87
CA SER A 515 -19.68 24.70 25.64
C SER A 515 -19.43 23.74 24.47
N THR A 516 -20.38 23.74 23.54
CA THR A 516 -20.42 22.95 22.30
C THR A 516 -19.04 22.65 21.69
N PRO A 517 -18.77 21.41 21.24
CA PRO A 517 -17.55 21.09 20.51
C PRO A 517 -17.49 21.95 19.24
N THR A 518 -16.38 22.66 19.05
CA THR A 518 -16.19 23.54 17.88
C THR A 518 -16.06 22.67 16.63
N LYS A 519 -17.17 22.47 15.92
CA LYS A 519 -17.21 21.76 14.63
C LYS A 519 -16.52 22.56 13.53
N LEU A 520 -15.92 21.80 12.61
CA LEU A 520 -15.38 22.16 11.29
C LEU A 520 -16.02 23.41 10.68
N SER A 521 -15.26 24.50 10.60
CA SER A 521 -15.47 25.54 9.59
C SER A 521 -14.31 25.49 8.59
N ILE A 522 -14.67 25.42 7.31
CA ILE A 522 -13.76 25.40 6.18
C ILE A 522 -13.28 26.84 5.98
N ALA A 523 -11.97 27.07 6.13
CA ALA A 523 -11.33 28.30 5.67
C ALA A 523 -10.09 27.93 4.85
N SER A 524 -10.19 28.20 3.56
CA SER A 524 -9.12 28.18 2.57
C SER A 524 -8.09 29.27 2.85
N THR A 525 -6.81 28.91 2.99
CA THR A 525 -5.71 29.87 2.82
C THR A 525 -4.55 29.22 2.07
N SER A 526 -4.23 29.87 0.96
CA SER A 526 -3.06 29.69 0.12
C SER A 526 -1.80 30.16 0.86
N ALA A 527 -0.76 29.34 0.87
CA ALA A 527 0.57 29.74 1.31
C ALA A 527 1.59 29.36 0.23
N SER A 528 2.22 30.40 -0.31
CA SER A 528 3.35 30.35 -1.23
C SER A 528 4.58 29.73 -0.57
N SER A 529 5.22 28.78 -1.23
CA SER A 529 6.46 28.15 -0.77
C SER A 529 7.64 28.54 -1.66
N LEU A 530 8.69 29.04 -1.00
CA LEU A 530 10.02 29.28 -1.57
C LEU A 530 10.74 27.94 -1.76
N SER A 531 11.41 27.80 -2.91
CA SER A 531 12.06 26.59 -3.42
C SER A 531 13.23 26.09 -2.57
N ALA A 532 13.19 24.82 -2.15
CA ALA A 532 14.31 24.07 -1.56
C ALA A 532 14.89 23.06 -2.58
N PRO A 533 16.20 22.76 -2.54
CA PRO A 533 16.85 21.87 -3.49
C PRO A 533 16.56 20.37 -3.25
N SER A 534 16.31 19.63 -4.35
CA SER A 534 15.93 18.21 -4.47
C SER A 534 16.83 17.19 -3.72
N THR A 535 16.25 16.06 -3.26
CA THR A 535 16.89 15.09 -2.32
C THR A 535 16.79 13.59 -2.66
N ALA A 536 16.12 13.22 -3.76
CA ALA A 536 15.99 11.86 -4.28
C ALA A 536 16.62 11.76 -5.69
N ILE A 537 17.08 10.56 -6.08
CA ILE A 537 17.81 10.37 -7.34
C ILE A 537 17.01 9.45 -8.26
N VAL A 538 16.21 10.06 -9.15
CA VAL A 538 15.81 9.58 -10.47
C VAL A 538 15.55 10.83 -11.37
N LEU A 539 16.22 10.93 -12.54
CA LEU A 539 16.00 11.83 -13.72
C LEU A 539 16.42 13.32 -13.71
N PRO A 540 16.91 13.84 -14.88
CA PRO A 540 16.15 14.69 -15.85
C PRO A 540 16.38 14.36 -17.38
N PRO A 541 15.70 15.02 -18.36
CA PRO A 541 15.70 14.65 -19.79
C PRO A 541 16.92 15.13 -20.64
N THR A 542 17.11 14.50 -21.81
CA THR A 542 17.73 15.14 -22.99
C THR A 542 16.72 15.15 -24.16
N PRO A 543 16.69 16.19 -25.00
CA PRO A 543 15.79 16.28 -26.14
C PRO A 543 16.12 15.20 -27.20
N PRO A 544 15.17 14.87 -28.09
CA PRO A 544 15.44 13.92 -29.17
C PRO A 544 16.56 14.45 -30.07
N GLN A 545 17.62 13.64 -30.24
CA GLN A 545 18.46 13.75 -31.42
C GLN A 545 17.58 13.49 -32.64
N SER A 546 17.40 14.51 -33.47
CA SER A 546 16.78 14.38 -34.76
C SER A 546 17.57 13.40 -35.64
N ARG A 547 16.78 12.67 -36.44
CA ARG A 547 17.08 11.49 -37.27
C ARG A 547 18.37 11.52 -38.10
N PRO A 548 18.85 10.31 -38.51
CA PRO A 548 19.99 10.16 -39.41
C PRO A 548 19.68 10.70 -40.80
N ALA A 549 20.68 11.36 -41.40
CA ALA A 549 20.65 11.80 -42.78
C ALA A 549 20.56 10.60 -43.73
N SER A 550 19.53 10.58 -44.57
CA SER A 550 19.55 9.83 -45.82
C SER A 550 18.94 10.69 -46.93
N SER A 551 19.76 10.87 -47.97
CA SER A 551 19.42 11.07 -49.38
C SER A 551 18.33 12.08 -49.73
N ILE A 552 18.75 13.31 -50.10
CA ILE A 552 18.16 14.01 -51.25
C ILE A 552 19.30 14.53 -52.12
N THR A 553 19.26 14.11 -53.38
CA THR A 553 20.12 14.46 -54.49
C THR A 553 19.81 15.86 -55.03
N SER A 554 20.86 16.48 -55.56
CA SER A 554 20.91 17.32 -56.77
C SER A 554 20.39 18.77 -56.80
N TRP A 555 21.34 19.70 -57.11
CA TRP A 555 21.27 20.90 -57.98
C TRP A 555 20.41 22.07 -57.43
N GLU A 556 20.81 23.35 -57.37
CA GLU A 556 21.58 24.25 -58.25
C GLU A 556 22.20 25.45 -57.46
N PRO A 557 23.07 26.28 -58.08
CA PRO A 557 23.90 27.31 -57.45
C PRO A 557 23.36 28.76 -57.58
N ASP A 558 24.10 29.69 -56.97
CA ASP A 558 24.05 31.16 -57.08
C ASP A 558 22.96 31.93 -56.31
N ILE A 559 23.40 32.76 -55.35
CA ILE A 559 23.33 34.23 -55.45
C ILE A 559 24.25 34.87 -54.38
N LEU A 560 25.05 35.81 -54.89
CA LEU A 560 26.06 36.66 -54.29
C LEU A 560 25.51 37.83 -53.44
N ARG A 561 26.36 38.28 -52.48
CA ARG A 561 26.46 39.65 -51.86
C ARG A 561 25.34 40.05 -50.88
N GLY A 562 25.61 40.64 -49.71
CA GLY A 562 26.86 41.17 -49.16
C GLY A 562 26.62 42.05 -47.92
N LEU A 563 27.73 42.54 -47.37
CA LEU A 563 27.91 43.71 -46.50
C LEU A 563 27.57 43.56 -45.00
N GLU A 564 28.66 43.31 -44.27
CA GLU A 564 29.02 43.77 -42.92
C GLU A 564 28.70 45.26 -42.63
N PRO A 565 28.81 45.75 -41.37
CA PRO A 565 29.52 45.15 -40.22
C PRO A 565 28.65 44.70 -39.04
#